data_AF-A0AA36JQ72-F1
#
_entry.id   AF-A0AA36JQ72-F1
#
_cell.length_a   1.000
_cell.length_b   1.000
_cell.length_c   1.000
_cell.angle_alpha   90.00
_cell.angle_beta   90.00
_cell.angle_gamma   90.00
#
_symmetry.space_group_name_H-M   'P 1'
#
loop_
_entity.id
_entity.type
_entity.pdbx_description
1 polymer ?
#
loop_
_entity_poly.entity_id
_entity_poly.type
_entity_poly.pdbx_seq_one_letter_code
_entity_poly.pdbx_strand_id
1 'polypeptide(L)'
;MMKFVTRVLLALSLCSASKLRSKDKFGFYFPVHSQIPATIELLQSVRKHYPNSPIYLLQDGGNVDFGPLCKEKEYNCIFDRVHGQNSRWNPHSWMARFRKATAALGTEYVIYLEPDVIVRKHHTIEPKHDAGGIYDDFNPHMGKETIRYLEKMGRERNPNFNVSWIHFGLSGGSYYRSEAVMDAFDPKHVKNIDFAAMEKKEGDKTMSSDFAMLVALFARGWTVYPWEEVSQHWLSPKKPDEPERKSEKLTAAFEHNHKEHYNDRVPEKEGKLIQTFSERFPDTTCHGCVWYHDADPAQLYPIPNLWLQTGTCRATLGVMYCIHTKQAANGKRKPKKTKASGSPFWGGHA
;
A
#
# COMPACT_ATOMS: atom_id res chain seq x y z
N MET A 1 62.68 -11.04 -24.03
CA MET A 1 61.62 -10.09 -23.61
C MET A 1 60.33 -10.87 -23.40
N MET A 2 60.08 -11.35 -22.18
CA MET A 2 58.84 -12.03 -21.78
C MET A 2 58.10 -11.10 -20.81
N LYS A 3 56.93 -10.61 -21.21
CA LYS A 3 56.05 -9.82 -20.35
C LYS A 3 55.19 -10.77 -19.53
N PHE A 4 55.47 -10.86 -18.23
CA PHE A 4 54.58 -11.48 -17.25
C PHE A 4 53.35 -10.59 -17.06
N VAL A 5 52.18 -11.11 -17.45
CA VAL A 5 50.88 -10.49 -17.17
C VAL A 5 50.35 -11.10 -15.88
N THR A 6 50.49 -10.38 -14.79
CA THR A 6 49.94 -10.74 -13.48
C THR A 6 48.42 -10.55 -13.52
N ARG A 7 47.67 -11.65 -13.61
CA ARG A 7 46.22 -11.67 -13.37
C ARG A 7 45.96 -11.55 -11.87
N VAL A 8 45.56 -10.37 -11.43
CA VAL A 8 44.97 -10.17 -10.10
C VAL A 8 43.55 -10.74 -10.14
N LEU A 9 43.39 -11.93 -9.59
CA LEU A 9 42.09 -12.51 -9.25
C LEU A 9 41.49 -11.71 -8.09
N LEU A 10 40.64 -10.73 -8.41
CA LEU A 10 39.72 -10.15 -7.44
C LEU A 10 38.67 -11.24 -7.12
N ALA A 11 38.96 -12.05 -6.10
CA ALA A 11 37.96 -12.85 -5.43
C ALA A 11 37.04 -11.87 -4.69
N LEU A 12 36.01 -11.39 -5.38
CA LEU A 12 34.85 -10.76 -4.75
C LEU A 12 34.27 -11.79 -3.80
N SER A 13 34.64 -11.65 -2.52
CA SER A 13 33.95 -12.25 -1.41
C SER A 13 32.51 -11.76 -1.47
N LEU A 14 31.67 -12.53 -2.14
CA LEU A 14 30.25 -12.61 -1.86
C LEU A 14 30.15 -13.13 -0.43
N CYS A 15 30.40 -12.23 0.54
CA CYS A 15 29.91 -12.38 1.89
C CYS A 15 28.39 -12.53 1.73
N SER A 16 27.97 -13.79 1.65
CA SER A 16 26.61 -14.23 1.86
C SER A 16 26.24 -13.73 3.24
N ALA A 17 25.78 -12.49 3.30
CA ALA A 17 25.01 -11.99 4.42
C ALA A 17 23.71 -12.77 4.36
N SER A 18 23.76 -14.01 4.84
CA SER A 18 22.60 -14.74 5.32
C SER A 18 22.09 -13.94 6.51
N LYS A 19 21.40 -12.84 6.18
CA LYS A 19 20.63 -12.01 7.08
C LYS A 19 19.85 -13.00 7.93
N LEU A 20 20.15 -13.05 9.23
CA LEU A 20 19.43 -13.88 10.19
C LEU A 20 17.94 -13.61 9.94
N ARG A 21 17.27 -14.57 9.30
CA ARG A 21 15.82 -14.45 9.08
C ARG A 21 15.21 -14.33 10.46
N SER A 22 14.28 -13.39 10.62
CA SER A 22 13.51 -13.32 11.85
C SER A 22 12.92 -14.71 12.12
N LYS A 23 12.97 -15.15 13.38
CA LYS A 23 12.29 -16.40 13.77
C LYS A 23 10.77 -16.26 13.68
N ASP A 24 10.27 -15.02 13.69
CA ASP A 24 8.83 -14.76 13.62
C ASP A 24 8.32 -14.94 12.20
N LYS A 25 7.19 -15.66 12.11
CA LYS A 25 6.49 -15.93 10.86
C LYS A 25 5.91 -14.66 10.23
N PHE A 26 5.47 -13.70 11.06
CA PHE A 26 4.80 -12.47 10.65
C PHE A 26 5.62 -11.24 11.00
N GLY A 27 5.78 -10.35 10.03
CA GLY A 27 6.27 -8.98 10.20
C GLY A 27 5.16 -7.99 9.88
N PHE A 28 5.33 -6.74 10.29
CA PHE A 28 4.31 -5.72 10.12
C PHE A 28 4.85 -4.49 9.42
N TYR A 29 4.11 -3.97 8.45
CA TYR A 29 4.46 -2.79 7.66
C TYR A 29 3.45 -1.66 7.85
N PHE A 30 3.96 -0.49 8.25
CA PHE A 30 3.17 0.67 8.64
C PHE A 30 3.59 1.87 7.77
N PRO A 31 2.97 2.11 6.61
CA PRO A 31 3.10 3.40 5.95
C PRO A 31 2.22 4.42 6.70
N VAL A 32 2.85 5.48 7.20
CA VAL A 32 2.19 6.53 7.98
C VAL A 32 2.49 7.90 7.39
N HIS A 33 1.67 8.89 7.72
CA HIS A 33 1.87 10.29 7.34
C HIS A 33 1.85 11.21 8.58
N SER A 34 0.66 11.57 9.06
CA SER A 34 0.49 12.56 10.15
C SER A 34 -0.42 12.11 11.29
N GLN A 35 -0.94 10.88 11.26
CA GLN A 35 -1.90 10.36 12.24
C GLN A 35 -1.20 9.88 13.52
N ILE A 36 -0.63 10.80 14.30
CA ILE A 36 0.23 10.49 15.46
C ILE A 36 -0.48 9.60 16.50
N PRO A 37 -1.68 9.94 17.01
CA PRO A 37 -2.32 9.17 18.08
C PRO A 37 -2.62 7.74 17.62
N ALA A 38 -3.23 7.61 16.44
CA ALA A 38 -3.61 6.33 15.86
C ALA A 38 -2.39 5.45 15.52
N THR A 39 -1.28 6.05 15.06
CA THR A 39 -0.01 5.32 14.84
C THR A 39 0.55 4.75 16.14
N ILE A 40 0.51 5.52 17.24
CA ILE A 40 0.99 5.06 18.56
C ILE A 40 0.11 3.93 19.09
N GLU A 41 -1.21 4.08 19.01
CA GLU A 41 -2.17 3.05 19.43
C GLU A 41 -1.95 1.74 18.66
N LEU A 42 -1.77 1.83 17.34
CA LEU A 42 -1.50 0.68 16.49
C LEU A 42 -0.17 -0.01 16.83
N LEU A 43 0.90 0.76 17.07
CA LEU A 43 2.18 0.20 17.54
C LEU A 43 2.03 -0.52 18.87
N GLN A 44 1.32 0.07 19.83
CA GLN A 44 1.06 -0.52 21.15
C GLN A 44 0.22 -1.81 21.04
N SER A 45 -0.82 -1.81 20.19
CA SER A 45 -1.67 -2.99 19.98
C SER A 45 -0.92 -4.13 19.29
N VAL A 46 -0.09 -3.83 18.29
CA VAL A 46 0.81 -4.84 17.69
C VAL A 46 1.77 -5.39 18.74
N ARG A 47 2.40 -4.55 19.57
CA ARG A 47 3.32 -5.05 20.60
C ARG A 47 2.64 -5.87 21.69
N LYS A 48 1.40 -5.53 22.04
CA LYS A 48 0.58 -6.30 22.98
C LYS A 48 0.30 -7.71 22.46
N HIS A 49 0.01 -7.87 21.17
CA HIS A 49 -0.41 -9.15 20.59
C HIS A 49 0.72 -9.92 19.90
N TYR A 50 1.76 -9.23 19.43
CA TYR A 50 2.92 -9.74 18.70
C TYR A 50 4.21 -9.11 19.25
N PRO A 51 4.61 -9.44 20.49
CA PRO A 51 5.68 -8.74 21.20
C PRO A 51 7.05 -8.81 20.51
N ASN A 52 7.32 -9.90 19.78
CA ASN A 52 8.63 -10.13 19.16
C ASN A 52 8.68 -9.81 17.66
N SER A 53 7.53 -9.78 16.99
CA SER A 53 7.48 -9.62 15.54
C SER A 53 8.16 -8.33 15.06
N PRO A 54 8.92 -8.37 13.96
CA PRO A 54 9.54 -7.17 13.43
C PRO A 54 8.49 -6.21 12.86
N ILE A 55 8.72 -4.92 13.09
CA ILE A 55 7.87 -3.82 12.59
C ILE A 55 8.73 -2.92 11.70
N TYR A 56 8.21 -2.58 10.53
CA TYR A 56 8.77 -1.58 9.62
C TYR A 56 7.81 -0.40 9.54
N LEU A 57 8.19 0.72 10.14
CA LEU A 57 7.43 1.97 10.12
C LEU A 57 8.04 2.93 9.10
N LEU A 58 7.27 3.23 8.07
CA LEU A 58 7.65 4.12 6.97
C LEU A 58 6.89 5.43 7.08
N GLN A 59 7.61 6.53 7.30
CA GLN A 59 7.07 7.88 7.18
C GLN A 59 7.05 8.30 5.69
N ASP A 60 5.86 8.33 5.08
CA ASP A 60 5.62 8.66 3.68
C ASP A 60 5.26 10.13 3.52
N GLY A 61 6.25 11.01 3.40
CA GLY A 61 6.00 12.43 3.13
C GLY A 61 5.63 13.29 4.34
N GLY A 62 5.21 12.67 5.44
CA GLY A 62 4.84 13.39 6.66
C GLY A 62 6.01 14.11 7.33
N ASN A 63 5.66 15.07 8.20
CA ASN A 63 6.61 15.89 8.95
C ASN A 63 6.92 15.35 10.36
N VAL A 64 6.36 14.20 10.73
CA VAL A 64 6.50 13.61 12.06
C VAL A 64 7.66 12.61 12.07
N ASP A 65 8.56 12.73 13.05
CA ASP A 65 9.65 11.79 13.25
C ASP A 65 9.30 10.80 14.38
N PHE A 66 9.02 9.55 13.99
CA PHE A 66 8.80 8.43 14.90
C PHE A 66 10.09 7.67 15.21
N GLY A 67 11.24 8.10 14.67
CA GLY A 67 12.54 7.47 14.86
C GLY A 67 12.94 7.29 16.33
N PRO A 68 12.84 8.32 17.19
CA PRO A 68 13.11 8.16 18.62
C PRO A 68 12.18 7.15 19.28
N LEU A 69 10.87 7.19 18.97
CA LEU A 69 9.89 6.22 19.46
C LEU A 69 10.27 4.78 19.07
N CYS A 70 10.66 4.56 17.81
CA CYS A 70 11.04 3.23 17.31
C CYS A 70 12.29 2.63 17.96
N LYS A 71 13.18 3.47 18.53
CA LYS A 71 14.38 3.02 19.24
C LYS A 71 14.10 2.54 20.66
N GLU A 72 12.96 2.91 21.23
CA GLU A 72 12.57 2.43 22.54
C GLU A 72 12.35 0.92 22.52
N LYS A 73 12.83 0.23 23.56
CA LYS A 73 12.80 -1.23 23.64
C LYS A 73 11.38 -1.80 23.53
N GLU A 74 10.39 -1.06 24.02
CA GLU A 74 8.98 -1.47 23.99
C GLU A 74 8.39 -1.47 22.56
N TYR A 75 8.93 -0.66 21.65
CA TYR A 75 8.46 -0.55 20.27
C TYR A 75 9.38 -1.25 19.28
N ASN A 76 10.70 -1.14 19.44
CA ASN A 76 11.73 -1.84 18.67
C ASN A 76 11.35 -2.01 17.18
N CYS A 77 11.22 -0.90 16.45
CA CYS A 77 10.85 -0.89 15.05
C CYS A 77 11.99 -0.39 14.15
N ILE A 78 11.97 -0.85 12.89
CA ILE A 78 12.77 -0.25 11.82
C ILE A 78 12.02 0.99 11.38
N PHE A 79 12.65 2.15 11.50
CA PHE A 79 12.11 3.42 11.02
C PHE A 79 12.78 3.84 9.73
N ASP A 80 11.98 4.25 8.74
CA ASP A 80 12.44 4.80 7.47
C ASP A 80 11.60 6.03 7.11
N ARG A 81 12.21 6.98 6.40
CA ARG A 81 11.56 8.20 5.93
C ARG A 81 11.80 8.36 4.45
N VAL A 82 10.73 8.64 3.70
CA VAL A 82 10.78 8.84 2.25
C VAL A 82 9.98 10.09 1.86
N HIS A 83 10.25 10.61 0.66
CA HIS A 83 9.45 11.68 0.07
C HIS A 83 8.00 11.24 -0.10
N GLY A 84 7.06 12.17 0.12
CA GLY A 84 5.64 11.93 -0.12
C GLY A 84 5.41 11.60 -1.58
N GLN A 85 4.64 10.54 -1.86
CA GLN A 85 4.27 10.18 -3.24
C GLN A 85 2.79 9.83 -3.40
N ASN A 86 1.93 10.23 -2.45
CA ASN A 86 0.49 9.87 -2.46
C ASN A 86 0.29 8.38 -2.74
N SER A 87 0.91 7.52 -1.92
CA SER A 87 0.99 6.08 -2.22
C SER A 87 -0.37 5.39 -2.36
N ARG A 88 -1.46 6.03 -1.85
CA ARG A 88 -2.86 5.63 -2.08
C ARG A 88 -3.27 5.66 -3.55
N TRP A 89 -2.80 6.66 -4.30
CA TRP A 89 -3.17 6.93 -5.70
C TRP A 89 -2.00 6.84 -6.68
N ASN A 90 -0.84 6.39 -6.20
CA ASN A 90 0.36 6.11 -6.99
C ASN A 90 0.86 4.70 -6.63
N PRO A 91 0.33 3.66 -7.29
CA PRO A 91 0.53 2.29 -6.84
C PRO A 91 1.98 1.80 -7.03
N HIS A 92 2.71 2.38 -7.98
CA HIS A 92 4.08 1.95 -8.28
C HIS A 92 5.06 2.25 -7.13
N SER A 93 5.00 3.47 -6.57
CA SER A 93 5.80 3.83 -5.40
C SER A 93 5.45 3.00 -4.19
N TRP A 94 4.15 2.77 -3.98
CA TRP A 94 3.67 1.93 -2.90
C TRP A 94 4.27 0.51 -2.99
N MET A 95 4.16 -0.14 -4.16
CA MET A 95 4.66 -1.49 -4.40
C MET A 95 6.18 -1.60 -4.17
N ALA A 96 6.96 -0.64 -4.68
CA ALA A 96 8.41 -0.62 -4.48
C ALA A 96 8.80 -0.50 -3.01
N ARG A 97 8.11 0.37 -2.25
CA ARG A 97 8.35 0.58 -0.81
C ARG A 97 7.94 -0.64 0.00
N PHE A 98 6.81 -1.24 -0.31
CA PHE A 98 6.38 -2.43 0.42
C PHE A 98 7.31 -3.62 0.16
N ARG A 99 7.83 -3.75 -1.07
CA ARG A 99 8.86 -4.74 -1.39
C ARG A 99 10.16 -4.51 -0.61
N LYS A 100 10.61 -3.24 -0.49
CA LYS A 100 11.77 -2.87 0.36
C LYS A 100 11.53 -3.26 1.83
N ALA A 101 10.37 -2.90 2.37
CA ALA A 101 9.98 -3.23 3.75
C ALA A 101 9.94 -4.75 3.97
N THR A 102 9.35 -5.51 3.04
CA THR A 102 9.29 -6.98 3.08
C THR A 102 10.67 -7.61 3.14
N ALA A 103 11.61 -7.13 2.32
CA ALA A 103 13.00 -7.58 2.34
C ALA A 103 13.74 -7.20 3.64
N ALA A 104 13.35 -6.11 4.30
CA ALA A 104 13.91 -5.69 5.58
C ALA A 104 13.37 -6.54 6.74
N LEU A 105 12.06 -6.84 6.74
CA LEU A 105 11.39 -7.66 7.76
C LEU A 105 11.89 -9.11 7.73
N GLY A 106 12.08 -9.69 6.54
CA GLY A 106 12.64 -11.03 6.39
C GLY A 106 11.79 -12.14 7.01
N THR A 107 10.47 -11.93 7.11
CA THR A 107 9.46 -12.85 7.64
C THR A 107 8.79 -13.65 6.52
N GLU A 108 8.03 -14.69 6.84
CA GLU A 108 7.28 -15.48 5.85
C GLU A 108 6.08 -14.71 5.30
N TYR A 109 5.41 -13.97 6.18
CA TYR A 109 4.28 -13.11 5.86
C TYR A 109 4.53 -11.69 6.36
N VAL A 110 3.95 -10.70 5.68
CA VAL A 110 3.89 -9.32 6.11
C VAL A 110 2.44 -8.89 6.21
N ILE A 111 2.08 -8.26 7.33
CA ILE A 111 0.76 -7.66 7.55
C ILE A 111 0.90 -6.16 7.30
N TYR A 112 0.12 -5.65 6.35
CA TYR A 112 0.00 -4.23 6.03
C TYR A 112 -0.96 -3.58 7.01
N LEU A 113 -0.54 -2.53 7.72
CA LEU A 113 -1.38 -1.82 8.67
C LEU A 113 -1.40 -0.32 8.36
N GLU A 114 -2.59 0.21 8.11
CA GLU A 114 -2.86 1.64 8.03
C GLU A 114 -3.12 2.20 9.44
N PRO A 115 -2.90 3.52 9.68
CA PRO A 115 -3.14 4.10 11.00
C PRO A 115 -4.57 3.94 11.55
N ASP A 116 -5.57 3.64 10.71
CA ASP A 116 -6.96 3.37 11.11
C ASP A 116 -7.27 1.88 11.28
N VAL A 117 -6.26 1.04 11.50
CA VAL A 117 -6.43 -0.37 11.89
C VAL A 117 -6.37 -0.50 13.42
N ILE A 118 -7.27 -1.29 14.00
CA ILE A 118 -7.19 -1.77 15.39
C ILE A 118 -6.82 -3.25 15.39
N VAL A 119 -5.80 -3.62 16.19
CA VAL A 119 -5.44 -5.01 16.45
C VAL A 119 -6.12 -5.47 17.74
N ARG A 120 -7.17 -6.27 17.60
CA ARG A 120 -8.02 -6.72 18.72
C ARG A 120 -7.42 -7.90 19.48
N LYS A 121 -6.69 -8.77 18.79
CA LYS A 121 -6.08 -9.99 19.33
C LYS A 121 -4.96 -10.52 18.43
N HIS A 122 -4.25 -11.54 18.91
CA HIS A 122 -3.44 -12.38 18.03
C HIS A 122 -4.37 -13.18 17.11
N HIS A 123 -4.04 -13.27 15.82
CA HIS A 123 -4.82 -14.04 14.86
C HIS A 123 -4.75 -15.54 15.18
N THR A 124 -5.81 -16.25 14.86
CA THR A 124 -5.96 -17.68 15.12
C THR A 124 -6.14 -18.50 13.85
N ILE A 125 -6.50 -17.84 12.74
CA ILE A 125 -6.68 -18.45 11.43
C ILE A 125 -5.50 -18.10 10.54
N GLU A 126 -4.72 -19.12 10.19
CA GLU A 126 -3.56 -18.98 9.32
C GLU A 126 -3.97 -18.61 7.87
N PRO A 127 -3.13 -17.83 7.15
CA PRO A 127 -3.23 -17.61 5.71
C PRO A 127 -3.40 -18.89 4.89
N LYS A 128 -4.45 -18.94 4.05
CA LYS A 128 -4.71 -20.03 3.08
C LYS A 128 -4.29 -19.69 1.65
N HIS A 129 -4.06 -18.41 1.38
CA HIS A 129 -3.73 -17.87 0.06
C HIS A 129 -2.40 -17.10 0.14
N ASP A 130 -1.94 -16.57 -1.00
CA ASP A 130 -0.69 -15.81 -1.03
C ASP A 130 -0.88 -14.36 -0.57
N ALA A 131 -2.10 -13.84 -0.61
CA ALA A 131 -2.49 -12.61 0.07
C ALA A 131 -3.99 -12.65 0.44
N GLY A 132 -4.39 -11.80 1.37
CA GLY A 132 -5.80 -11.66 1.73
C GLY A 132 -6.08 -10.50 2.65
N GLY A 133 -7.28 -9.94 2.53
CA GLY A 133 -7.72 -8.78 3.32
C GLY A 133 -9.22 -8.78 3.56
N ILE A 134 -9.84 -7.62 3.51
CA ILE A 134 -11.27 -7.43 3.79
C ILE A 134 -12.11 -8.18 2.75
N TYR A 135 -13.24 -8.74 3.19
CA TYR A 135 -14.29 -9.17 2.28
C TYR A 135 -14.98 -7.92 1.72
N ASP A 136 -14.45 -7.35 0.64
CA ASP A 136 -14.99 -6.16 0.01
C ASP A 136 -16.33 -6.46 -0.71
N ASP A 137 -17.44 -6.19 -0.03
CA ASP A 137 -18.81 -6.34 -0.56
C ASP A 137 -19.45 -5.01 -0.97
N PHE A 138 -18.67 -3.92 -1.03
CA PHE A 138 -19.18 -2.57 -1.22
C PHE A 138 -18.59 -1.85 -2.45
N ASN A 139 -17.40 -2.21 -2.92
CA ASN A 139 -16.87 -1.65 -4.16
C ASN A 139 -17.33 -2.41 -5.42
N PRO A 140 -17.35 -1.75 -6.59
CA PRO A 140 -17.65 -2.39 -7.86
C PRO A 140 -16.64 -3.47 -8.23
N HIS A 141 -17.15 -4.58 -8.78
CA HIS A 141 -16.33 -5.71 -9.21
C HIS A 141 -15.36 -5.31 -10.32
N MET A 142 -14.28 -6.07 -10.45
CA MET A 142 -13.42 -6.05 -11.63
C MET A 142 -14.18 -6.50 -12.88
N GLY A 143 -13.99 -5.80 -14.00
CA GLY A 143 -14.63 -6.12 -15.26
C GLY A 143 -14.15 -7.45 -15.85
N LYS A 144 -15.02 -8.11 -16.62
CA LYS A 144 -14.74 -9.42 -17.23
C LYS A 144 -13.52 -9.40 -18.18
N GLU A 145 -13.29 -8.28 -18.87
CA GLU A 145 -12.14 -8.15 -19.77
C GLU A 145 -10.82 -8.11 -18.99
N THR A 146 -10.79 -7.36 -17.89
CA THR A 146 -9.64 -7.30 -16.97
C THR A 146 -9.39 -8.66 -16.33
N ILE A 147 -10.43 -9.37 -15.88
CA ILE A 147 -10.29 -10.73 -15.35
C ILE A 147 -9.63 -11.66 -16.38
N ARG A 148 -10.13 -11.70 -17.63
CA ARG A 148 -9.54 -12.54 -18.68
C ARG A 148 -8.09 -12.18 -18.99
N TYR A 149 -7.76 -10.89 -18.97
CA TYR A 149 -6.40 -10.40 -19.16
C TYR A 149 -5.47 -10.91 -18.05
N LEU A 150 -5.87 -10.75 -16.79
CA LEU A 150 -5.08 -11.20 -15.63
C LEU A 150 -4.95 -12.72 -15.59
N GLU A 151 -6.00 -13.47 -15.91
CA GLU A 151 -5.92 -14.93 -16.01
C GLU A 151 -4.94 -15.38 -17.10
N LYS A 152 -4.96 -14.73 -18.27
CA LYS A 152 -4.00 -15.02 -19.33
C LYS A 152 -2.56 -14.82 -18.84
N MET A 153 -2.27 -13.69 -18.18
CA MET A 153 -0.93 -13.40 -17.65
C MET A 153 -0.54 -14.36 -16.52
N GLY A 154 -1.43 -14.57 -15.54
CA GLY A 154 -1.15 -15.45 -14.41
C GLY A 154 -0.90 -16.89 -14.83
N ARG A 155 -1.54 -17.35 -15.92
CA ARG A 155 -1.32 -18.68 -16.51
C ARG A 155 0.07 -18.87 -17.13
N GLU A 156 0.81 -17.80 -17.43
CA GLU A 156 2.21 -17.91 -17.88
C GLU A 156 3.11 -18.48 -16.78
N ARG A 157 2.79 -18.21 -15.51
CA ARG A 157 3.51 -18.80 -14.35
C ARG A 157 2.80 -20.04 -13.80
N ASN A 158 1.47 -19.99 -13.67
CA ASN A 158 0.68 -21.06 -13.07
C ASN A 158 -0.43 -21.46 -14.06
N PRO A 159 -0.23 -22.51 -14.89
CA PRO A 159 -1.17 -22.88 -15.96
C PRO A 159 -2.63 -23.08 -15.53
N ASN A 160 -2.87 -23.40 -14.26
CA ASN A 160 -4.20 -23.61 -13.69
C ASN A 160 -4.76 -22.37 -12.98
N PHE A 161 -4.09 -21.22 -13.09
CA PHE A 161 -4.51 -19.99 -12.44
C PHE A 161 -5.85 -19.49 -12.97
N ASN A 162 -6.71 -19.11 -12.02
CA ASN A 162 -7.98 -18.42 -12.26
C ASN A 162 -8.13 -17.34 -11.18
N VAL A 163 -8.80 -16.25 -11.51
CA VAL A 163 -9.07 -15.18 -10.53
C VAL A 163 -10.10 -15.68 -9.51
N SER A 164 -9.66 -15.89 -8.27
CA SER A 164 -10.49 -16.41 -7.18
C SER A 164 -11.38 -15.37 -6.50
N TRP A 165 -11.04 -14.08 -6.66
CA TRP A 165 -11.75 -12.97 -6.03
C TRP A 165 -11.77 -11.77 -6.96
N ILE A 166 -12.96 -11.23 -7.23
CA ILE A 166 -13.17 -10.17 -8.23
C ILE A 166 -13.37 -8.78 -7.63
N HIS A 167 -13.27 -8.63 -6.30
CA HIS A 167 -13.25 -7.34 -5.61
C HIS A 167 -11.85 -7.04 -5.07
N PHE A 168 -11.64 -5.86 -4.49
CA PHE A 168 -10.33 -5.42 -4.00
C PHE A 168 -10.43 -4.98 -2.54
N GLY A 169 -9.94 -5.84 -1.63
CA GLY A 169 -9.96 -5.61 -0.17
C GLY A 169 -8.57 -5.64 0.46
N LEU A 170 -7.54 -5.30 -0.30
CA LEU A 170 -6.13 -5.33 0.12
C LEU A 170 -5.71 -4.06 0.89
N SER A 171 -6.58 -3.56 1.77
CA SER A 171 -6.35 -2.38 2.61
C SER A 171 -5.63 -2.74 3.93
N GLY A 172 -5.58 -1.81 4.89
CA GLY A 172 -5.06 -2.07 6.24
C GLY A 172 -5.67 -3.32 6.89
N GLY A 173 -4.81 -4.10 7.56
CA GLY A 173 -5.13 -5.41 8.14
C GLY A 173 -4.86 -6.59 7.21
N SER A 174 -4.63 -6.35 5.91
CA SER A 174 -4.33 -7.42 4.95
C SER A 174 -2.97 -8.09 5.19
N TYR A 175 -2.88 -9.38 4.86
CA TYR A 175 -1.63 -10.14 4.87
C TYR A 175 -1.13 -10.40 3.45
N TYR A 176 0.18 -10.56 3.35
CA TYR A 176 0.87 -10.91 2.11
C TYR A 176 1.97 -11.91 2.41
N ARG A 177 2.07 -12.96 1.60
CA ARG A 177 3.22 -13.86 1.61
C ARG A 177 4.42 -13.09 1.05
N SER A 178 5.52 -13.08 1.78
CA SER A 178 6.70 -12.31 1.42
C SER A 178 7.23 -12.68 0.02
N GLU A 179 7.20 -13.97 -0.33
CA GLU A 179 7.59 -14.42 -1.68
C GLU A 179 6.72 -13.80 -2.78
N ALA A 180 5.40 -13.72 -2.56
CA ALA A 180 4.48 -13.11 -3.51
C ALA A 180 4.74 -11.61 -3.66
N VAL A 181 5.04 -10.90 -2.57
CA VAL A 181 5.44 -9.48 -2.63
C VAL A 181 6.75 -9.32 -3.40
N MET A 182 7.75 -10.14 -3.10
CA MET A 182 9.07 -10.03 -3.73
C MET A 182 9.05 -10.31 -5.23
N ASP A 183 8.16 -11.20 -5.69
CA ASP A 183 7.92 -11.51 -7.11
C ASP A 183 6.96 -10.51 -7.77
N ALA A 184 5.73 -10.36 -7.26
CA ALA A 184 4.67 -9.60 -7.93
C ALA A 184 4.95 -8.10 -7.98
N PHE A 185 5.58 -7.56 -6.95
CA PHE A 185 5.91 -6.13 -6.87
C PHE A 185 7.34 -5.84 -7.36
N ASP A 186 8.00 -6.82 -7.97
CA ASP A 186 9.23 -6.58 -8.73
C ASP A 186 8.89 -5.70 -9.94
N PRO A 187 9.51 -4.52 -10.11
CA PRO A 187 9.10 -3.61 -11.17
C PRO A 187 9.34 -4.14 -12.58
N LYS A 188 10.21 -5.15 -12.75
CA LYS A 188 10.33 -5.86 -14.03
C LYS A 188 9.04 -6.58 -14.45
N HIS A 189 8.21 -6.95 -13.47
CA HIS A 189 6.91 -7.58 -13.69
C HIS A 189 5.80 -6.53 -13.75
N VAL A 190 5.81 -5.56 -12.85
CA VAL A 190 4.80 -4.49 -12.81
C VAL A 190 4.77 -3.69 -14.13
N LYS A 191 5.93 -3.44 -14.75
CA LYS A 191 6.01 -2.73 -16.03
C LYS A 191 5.35 -3.46 -17.21
N ASN A 192 5.11 -4.77 -17.10
CA ASN A 192 4.48 -5.56 -18.16
C ASN A 192 2.94 -5.52 -18.08
N ILE A 193 2.39 -4.91 -17.05
CA ILE A 193 0.95 -4.75 -16.87
C ILE A 193 0.50 -3.51 -17.64
N ASP A 194 -0.48 -3.67 -18.53
CA ASP A 194 -1.04 -2.57 -19.31
C ASP A 194 -2.08 -1.78 -18.49
N PHE A 195 -1.59 -1.02 -17.51
CA PHE A 195 -2.42 -0.15 -16.68
C PHE A 195 -3.18 0.90 -17.49
N ALA A 196 -2.64 1.36 -18.62
CA ALA A 196 -3.29 2.35 -19.46
C ALA A 196 -4.53 1.76 -20.19
N ALA A 197 -4.45 0.53 -20.67
CA ALA A 197 -5.62 -0.16 -21.20
C ALA A 197 -6.63 -0.49 -20.09
N MET A 198 -6.14 -0.89 -18.91
CA MET A 198 -7.00 -1.21 -17.77
C MET A 198 -7.77 0.01 -17.27
N GLU A 199 -7.13 1.17 -17.17
CA GLU A 199 -7.77 2.43 -16.79
C GLU A 199 -8.95 2.79 -17.70
N LYS A 200 -8.83 2.57 -19.02
CA LYS A 200 -9.95 2.80 -19.95
C LYS A 200 -11.18 1.92 -19.67
N LYS A 201 -11.02 0.82 -18.92
CA LYS A 201 -12.06 -0.17 -18.63
C LYS A 201 -12.56 -0.07 -17.19
N GLU A 202 -11.65 0.14 -16.25
CA GLU A 202 -11.90 0.11 -14.82
C GLU A 202 -12.01 1.52 -14.22
N GLY A 203 -11.52 2.54 -14.92
CA GLY A 203 -11.49 3.94 -14.47
C GLY A 203 -10.45 4.18 -13.38
N ASP A 204 -10.70 5.22 -12.58
CA ASP A 204 -9.78 5.75 -11.56
C ASP A 204 -9.36 4.73 -10.50
N LYS A 205 -10.16 3.68 -10.26
CA LYS A 205 -9.79 2.63 -9.30
C LYS A 205 -8.50 1.91 -9.69
N THR A 206 -8.12 1.95 -10.97
CA THR A 206 -6.83 1.43 -11.47
C THR A 206 -5.64 2.09 -10.77
N MET A 207 -5.81 3.33 -10.30
CA MET A 207 -4.79 4.09 -9.59
C MET A 207 -4.82 3.87 -8.08
N SER A 208 -5.86 3.20 -7.54
CA SER A 208 -5.88 2.81 -6.12
C SER A 208 -4.83 1.73 -5.87
N SER A 209 -4.04 1.90 -4.81
CA SER A 209 -3.09 0.88 -4.34
C SER A 209 -3.76 -0.47 -4.11
N ASP A 210 -4.96 -0.49 -3.53
CA ASP A 210 -5.69 -1.73 -3.21
C ASP A 210 -5.97 -2.57 -4.45
N PHE A 211 -6.40 -1.90 -5.52
CA PHE A 211 -6.72 -2.53 -6.78
C PHE A 211 -5.44 -2.91 -7.55
N ALA A 212 -4.44 -2.02 -7.59
CA ALA A 212 -3.21 -2.25 -8.31
C ALA A 212 -2.37 -3.39 -7.70
N MET A 213 -2.35 -3.53 -6.37
CA MET A 213 -1.73 -4.67 -5.69
C MET A 213 -2.37 -5.99 -6.11
N LEU A 214 -3.71 -6.03 -6.12
CA LEU A 214 -4.46 -7.21 -6.54
C LEU A 214 -4.14 -7.59 -7.97
N VAL A 215 -4.12 -6.60 -8.86
CA VAL A 215 -3.74 -6.74 -10.27
C VAL A 215 -2.33 -7.31 -10.42
N ALA A 216 -1.34 -6.78 -9.69
CA ALA A 216 0.04 -7.25 -9.76
C ALA A 216 0.18 -8.71 -9.28
N LEU A 217 -0.50 -9.08 -8.20
CA LEU A 217 -0.52 -10.45 -7.68
C LEU A 217 -1.14 -11.42 -8.68
N PHE A 218 -2.32 -11.10 -9.23
CA PHE A 218 -3.01 -11.94 -10.21
C PHE A 218 -2.27 -12.03 -11.54
N ALA A 219 -1.68 -10.94 -12.04
CA ALA A 219 -0.86 -10.96 -13.25
C ALA A 219 0.35 -11.92 -13.12
N ARG A 220 0.75 -12.23 -11.89
CA ARG A 220 1.81 -13.18 -11.54
C ARG A 220 1.27 -14.50 -10.98
N GLY A 221 -0.01 -14.79 -11.17
CA GLY A 221 -0.62 -16.08 -10.86
C GLY A 221 -0.63 -16.43 -9.37
N TRP A 222 -0.50 -15.44 -8.49
CA TRP A 222 -0.62 -15.60 -7.05
C TRP A 222 -2.08 -15.57 -6.62
N THR A 223 -2.44 -16.35 -5.60
CA THR A 223 -3.81 -16.45 -5.14
C THR A 223 -4.13 -15.35 -4.14
N VAL A 224 -5.29 -14.71 -4.31
CA VAL A 224 -5.79 -13.68 -3.39
C VAL A 224 -7.24 -13.97 -3.04
N TYR A 225 -7.55 -13.93 -1.75
CA TYR A 225 -8.91 -14.12 -1.26
C TYR A 225 -9.08 -13.42 0.09
N PRO A 226 -10.30 -12.98 0.46
CA PRO A 226 -10.54 -12.39 1.78
C PRO A 226 -10.02 -13.26 2.94
N TRP A 227 -9.38 -12.61 3.92
CA TRP A 227 -8.91 -13.25 5.14
C TRP A 227 -9.99 -13.20 6.21
N GLU A 228 -10.18 -14.31 6.92
CA GLU A 228 -11.21 -14.42 7.95
C GLU A 228 -10.93 -13.53 9.17
N GLU A 229 -9.67 -13.15 9.39
CA GLU A 229 -9.19 -12.35 10.52
C GLU A 229 -9.17 -10.84 10.25
N VAL A 230 -9.75 -10.39 9.14
CA VAL A 230 -9.85 -8.96 8.80
C VAL A 230 -11.30 -8.54 8.65
N SER A 231 -11.66 -7.43 9.28
CA SER A 231 -12.96 -6.78 9.18
C SER A 231 -12.86 -5.31 8.79
N GLN A 232 -13.99 -4.76 8.34
CA GLN A 232 -14.21 -3.35 8.09
C GLN A 232 -15.10 -2.79 9.20
N HIS A 233 -14.61 -1.77 9.89
CA HIS A 233 -15.42 -0.95 10.78
C HIS A 233 -16.31 0.00 9.96
N TRP A 234 -17.58 0.06 10.32
CA TRP A 234 -18.56 0.94 9.71
C TRP A 234 -19.02 2.00 10.69
N LEU A 235 -18.62 3.26 10.46
CA LEU A 235 -18.98 4.40 11.31
C LEU A 235 -20.49 4.68 11.31
N SER A 236 -21.18 4.33 10.21
CA SER A 236 -22.63 4.51 10.12
C SER A 236 -23.33 3.30 10.71
N PRO A 237 -24.26 3.49 11.66
CA PRO A 237 -25.04 2.39 12.19
C PRO A 237 -25.78 1.71 11.04
N LYS A 238 -25.73 0.38 11.06
CA LYS A 238 -26.47 -0.45 10.12
C LYS A 238 -27.97 -0.17 10.26
N LYS A 239 -28.68 -0.02 9.15
CA LYS A 239 -30.14 0.10 9.20
C LYS A 239 -30.77 -1.24 9.60
N PRO A 240 -31.91 -1.26 10.31
CA PRO A 240 -32.54 -2.50 10.77
C PRO A 240 -32.84 -3.53 9.67
N ASP A 241 -33.07 -3.06 8.44
CA ASP A 241 -33.43 -3.85 7.26
C ASP A 241 -32.24 -4.24 6.38
N GLU A 242 -31.03 -3.76 6.67
CA GLU A 242 -29.85 -4.12 5.88
C GLU A 242 -29.39 -5.56 6.17
N PRO A 243 -28.98 -6.34 5.16
CA PRO A 243 -28.37 -7.64 5.39
C PRO A 243 -27.06 -7.50 6.17
N GLU A 244 -26.67 -8.55 6.90
CA GLU A 244 -25.35 -8.59 7.56
C GLU A 244 -24.23 -8.37 6.54
N ARG A 245 -23.36 -7.41 6.83
CA ARG A 245 -22.23 -7.07 5.96
C ARG A 245 -21.16 -8.12 6.18
N LYS A 246 -20.73 -8.81 5.14
CA LYS A 246 -19.70 -9.86 5.26
C LYS A 246 -18.33 -9.27 5.59
N SER A 247 -18.15 -7.99 5.28
CA SER A 247 -17.01 -7.18 5.67
C SER A 247 -16.93 -6.92 7.17
N GLU A 248 -18.04 -6.99 7.92
CA GLU A 248 -18.09 -6.69 9.35
C GLU A 248 -18.00 -7.99 10.17
N LYS A 249 -16.90 -8.20 10.90
CA LYS A 249 -16.67 -9.40 11.71
C LYS A 249 -16.13 -9.01 13.07
N LEU A 250 -16.98 -9.03 14.09
CA LEU A 250 -16.61 -8.64 15.47
C LEU A 250 -15.51 -9.52 16.09
N THR A 251 -15.27 -10.69 15.51
CA THR A 251 -14.25 -11.64 15.97
C THR A 251 -12.93 -11.57 15.20
N ALA A 252 -12.80 -10.66 14.23
CA ALA A 252 -11.56 -10.47 13.47
C ALA A 252 -10.41 -9.98 14.37
N ALA A 253 -9.19 -10.41 14.09
CA ALA A 253 -7.99 -9.90 14.75
C ALA A 253 -7.65 -8.47 14.33
N PHE A 254 -7.91 -8.12 13.07
CA PHE A 254 -7.62 -6.81 12.49
C PHE A 254 -8.92 -6.17 12.02
N GLU A 255 -9.22 -4.98 12.52
CA GLU A 255 -10.37 -4.21 12.08
C GLU A 255 -9.93 -2.88 11.50
N HIS A 256 -10.31 -2.61 10.26
CA HIS A 256 -9.89 -1.44 9.49
C HIS A 256 -10.92 -0.31 9.56
N ASN A 257 -10.52 0.93 9.26
CA ASN A 257 -11.35 2.14 9.15
C ASN A 257 -11.82 2.76 10.49
N HIS A 258 -10.99 2.66 11.52
CA HIS A 258 -11.14 3.36 12.80
C HIS A 258 -10.57 4.79 12.80
N LYS A 259 -11.12 5.66 11.95
CA LYS A 259 -10.64 7.05 11.78
C LYS A 259 -11.02 7.97 12.93
N GLU A 260 -11.93 7.55 13.80
CA GLU A 260 -12.33 8.26 15.01
C GLU A 260 -11.15 8.54 15.95
N HIS A 261 -10.10 7.70 15.92
CA HIS A 261 -8.92 7.82 16.77
C HIS A 261 -7.84 8.77 16.24
N TYR A 262 -8.03 9.36 15.05
CA TYR A 262 -7.02 10.25 14.44
C TYR A 262 -6.73 11.51 15.26
N ASN A 263 -7.68 11.95 16.08
CA ASN A 263 -7.59 13.15 16.89
C ASN A 263 -7.51 12.86 18.40
N ASP A 264 -7.25 11.61 18.78
CA ASP A 264 -7.09 11.26 20.18
C ASP A 264 -5.88 11.96 20.81
N ARG A 265 -5.88 12.04 22.14
CA ARG A 265 -4.76 12.65 22.86
C ARG A 265 -3.54 11.71 22.80
N VAL A 266 -2.42 12.24 22.31
CA VAL A 266 -1.12 11.54 22.41
C VAL A 266 -0.73 11.38 23.88
N PRO A 267 -0.42 10.15 24.35
CA PRO A 267 0.00 9.96 25.73
C PRO A 267 1.34 10.67 26.01
N GLU A 268 1.52 11.17 27.23
CA GLU A 268 2.60 12.12 27.54
C GLU A 268 4.01 11.54 27.33
N LYS A 269 4.21 10.25 27.65
CA LYS A 269 5.50 9.57 27.52
C LYS A 269 5.93 9.53 26.06
N GLU A 270 5.06 9.06 25.18
CA GLU A 270 5.29 8.95 23.74
C GLU A 270 5.37 10.34 23.10
N GLY A 271 4.54 11.29 23.55
CA GLY A 271 4.58 12.68 23.07
C GLY A 271 5.94 13.36 23.23
N LYS A 272 6.74 12.98 24.23
CA LYS A 272 8.12 13.46 24.42
C LYS A 272 9.11 12.88 23.41
N LEU A 273 8.77 11.75 22.78
CA LEU A 273 9.60 11.05 21.79
C LEU A 273 9.22 11.42 20.35
N ILE A 274 8.02 11.99 20.15
CA ILE A 274 7.60 12.47 18.85
C ILE A 274 8.29 13.79 18.53
N GLN A 275 9.07 13.80 17.46
CA GLN A 275 9.71 15.00 16.94
C GLN A 275 9.08 15.40 15.61
N THR A 276 9.48 16.57 15.10
CA THR A 276 9.12 16.99 13.74
C THR A 276 10.38 17.22 12.93
N PHE A 277 10.34 16.83 11.67
CA PHE A 277 11.41 17.13 10.75
C PHE A 277 11.40 18.63 10.41
N SER A 278 12.59 19.24 10.39
CA SER A 278 12.75 20.62 9.93
C SER A 278 12.49 20.75 8.43
N GLU A 279 12.93 19.77 7.66
CA GLU A 279 12.66 19.65 6.23
C GLU A 279 11.21 19.20 5.99
N ARG A 280 10.48 19.97 5.18
CA ARG A 280 9.15 19.62 4.70
C ARG A 280 9.24 19.19 3.25
N PHE A 281 8.62 18.06 2.92
CA PHE A 281 8.46 17.67 1.53
C PHE A 281 7.32 18.47 0.88
N PRO A 282 7.42 18.75 -0.43
CA PRO A 282 6.28 19.26 -1.18
C PRO A 282 5.09 18.32 -1.03
N ASP A 283 3.91 18.89 -0.80
CA ASP A 283 2.68 18.11 -0.75
C ASP A 283 2.42 17.46 -2.11
N THR A 284 2.41 16.12 -2.13
CA THR A 284 2.03 15.35 -3.30
C THR A 284 0.58 14.94 -3.13
N THR A 285 -0.34 15.68 -3.73
CA THR A 285 -1.77 15.33 -3.82
C THR A 285 -2.15 14.73 -5.17
N CYS A 286 -1.21 14.66 -6.10
CA CYS A 286 -1.51 14.28 -7.46
C CYS A 286 -1.75 12.76 -7.58
N HIS A 287 -2.63 12.36 -8.48
CA HIS A 287 -3.04 10.97 -8.71
C HIS A 287 -2.37 10.44 -9.98
N GLY A 288 -1.74 9.26 -9.91
CA GLY A 288 -1.10 8.62 -11.07
C GLY A 288 0.15 9.31 -11.62
N CYS A 289 0.73 10.31 -10.95
CA CYS A 289 1.90 11.05 -11.49
C CYS A 289 3.25 10.42 -11.18
N VAL A 290 3.31 9.45 -10.27
CA VAL A 290 4.59 8.83 -9.86
C VAL A 290 4.67 7.42 -10.40
N TRP A 291 5.49 7.23 -11.43
CA TRP A 291 5.86 5.95 -12.02
C TRP A 291 7.38 5.89 -12.12
N TYR A 292 8.01 4.74 -11.85
CA TYR A 292 9.47 4.58 -11.95
C TYR A 292 9.86 3.69 -13.12
N HIS A 293 10.94 4.07 -13.82
CA HIS A 293 11.58 3.25 -14.82
C HIS A 293 12.32 2.09 -14.14
N ASP A 294 11.97 0.85 -14.47
CA ASP A 294 12.71 -0.36 -14.07
C ASP A 294 13.07 -0.46 -12.57
N ALA A 295 12.13 -0.13 -11.68
CA ALA A 295 12.32 -0.16 -10.21
C ALA A 295 13.19 0.93 -9.61
N ASP A 296 13.88 1.72 -10.43
CA ASP A 296 14.81 2.71 -9.92
C ASP A 296 14.04 3.95 -9.43
N PRO A 297 13.94 4.18 -8.11
CA PRO A 297 13.26 5.36 -7.60
C PRO A 297 13.95 6.67 -8.03
N ALA A 298 15.19 6.60 -8.55
CA ALA A 298 15.90 7.73 -9.12
C ALA A 298 15.56 8.02 -10.59
N GLN A 299 14.83 7.13 -11.28
CA GLN A 299 14.42 7.33 -12.68
C GLN A 299 12.90 7.33 -12.80
N LEU A 300 12.30 8.51 -12.93
CA LEU A 300 10.85 8.66 -13.13
C LEU A 300 10.46 8.31 -14.58
N TYR A 301 9.37 7.56 -14.78
CA TYR A 301 8.74 7.41 -16.09
C TYR A 301 8.20 8.76 -16.57
N PRO A 302 8.21 9.05 -17.88
CA PRO A 302 7.22 9.96 -18.42
C PRO A 302 5.84 9.37 -18.13
N ILE A 303 5.01 10.12 -17.40
CA ILE A 303 3.60 9.82 -17.17
C ILE A 303 2.99 9.42 -18.53
N PRO A 304 2.23 8.30 -18.65
CA PRO A 304 1.69 7.86 -19.93
C PRO A 304 1.09 9.03 -20.72
N ASN A 305 1.45 9.19 -21.99
CA ASN A 305 1.15 10.39 -22.80
C ASN A 305 -0.33 10.81 -22.91
N LEU A 306 -1.29 10.02 -22.40
CA LEU A 306 -2.69 10.46 -22.25
C LEU A 306 -2.85 11.64 -21.28
N TRP A 307 -1.93 11.82 -20.33
CA TRP A 307 -2.05 12.81 -19.26
C TRP A 307 -1.60 14.23 -19.65
N LEU A 308 -0.91 14.38 -20.78
CA LEU A 308 -0.48 15.69 -21.31
C LEU A 308 -1.57 16.39 -22.13
N GLN A 309 -2.67 15.71 -22.49
CA GLN A 309 -3.69 16.28 -23.38
C GLN A 309 -4.82 17.03 -22.65
N THR A 310 -5.00 16.83 -21.35
CA THR A 310 -6.11 17.46 -20.59
C THR A 310 -5.68 18.33 -19.41
N GLY A 311 -4.39 18.38 -19.06
CA GLY A 311 -3.87 19.20 -17.98
C GLY A 311 -2.45 19.72 -18.25
N THR A 312 -2.19 20.99 -17.93
CA THR A 312 -0.88 21.62 -18.05
C THR A 312 0.09 21.10 -16.98
N CYS A 313 0.71 19.93 -17.18
CA CYS A 313 1.91 19.57 -16.44
C CYS A 313 3.12 20.21 -17.17
N ARG A 314 3.68 21.30 -16.64
CA ARG A 314 4.94 21.88 -17.14
C ARG A 314 6.10 21.18 -16.45
N ALA A 315 6.98 20.57 -17.23
CA ALA A 315 8.28 20.13 -16.76
C ALA A 315 9.18 21.37 -16.56
N THR A 316 9.63 21.60 -15.33
CA THR A 316 10.72 22.53 -15.05
C THR A 316 11.74 21.77 -14.21
N LEU A 317 12.96 21.60 -14.75
CA LEU A 317 14.15 21.12 -14.03
C LEU A 317 14.02 19.73 -13.38
N GLY A 318 13.72 18.69 -14.16
CA GLY A 318 13.98 17.30 -13.76
C GLY A 318 13.02 16.68 -12.73
N VAL A 319 11.99 17.41 -12.28
CA VAL A 319 10.90 16.86 -11.46
C VAL A 319 9.57 17.31 -12.07
N MET A 320 8.72 16.35 -12.43
CA MET A 320 7.42 16.61 -13.03
C MET A 320 6.39 16.83 -11.92
N TYR A 321 6.00 18.09 -11.67
CA TYR A 321 4.89 18.43 -10.79
C TYR A 321 3.64 18.68 -11.64
N CYS A 322 2.59 17.89 -11.44
CA CYS A 322 1.27 18.19 -12.00
C CYS A 322 0.55 19.16 -11.06
N ILE A 323 0.48 20.43 -11.47
CA ILE A 323 -0.31 21.46 -10.82
C ILE A 323 -1.72 21.39 -11.39
N HIS A 324 -2.71 21.03 -10.57
CA HIS A 324 -4.11 21.27 -10.94
C HIS A 324 -4.37 22.77 -10.91
N THR A 325 -4.47 23.39 -12.10
CA THR A 325 -5.18 24.65 -12.21
C THR A 325 -6.67 24.34 -11.98
N LYS A 326 -7.23 24.86 -10.89
CA LYS A 326 -8.69 25.01 -10.79
C LYS A 326 -9.12 25.88 -11.98
N GLN A 327 -9.65 25.26 -13.04
CA GLN A 327 -10.39 26.02 -14.03
C GLN A 327 -11.61 26.62 -13.30
N ALA A 328 -11.54 27.92 -13.02
CA ALA A 328 -12.71 28.69 -12.65
C ALA A 328 -13.70 28.63 -13.83
N ALA A 329 -14.66 27.72 -13.75
CA ALA A 329 -15.75 27.63 -14.70
C ALA A 329 -16.70 28.83 -14.51
N ASN A 330 -16.33 29.99 -15.07
CA ASN A 330 -17.29 31.04 -15.35
C ASN A 330 -18.17 30.60 -16.51
N GLY A 331 -19.29 29.95 -16.20
CA GLY A 331 -20.28 29.55 -17.19
C GLY A 331 -21.61 29.19 -16.53
N LYS A 332 -22.53 30.15 -16.47
CA LYS A 332 -23.93 29.97 -16.03
C LYS A 332 -24.57 28.80 -16.80
N ARG A 333 -24.69 27.62 -16.20
CA ARG A 333 -25.58 26.54 -16.67
C ARG A 333 -26.81 26.45 -15.76
N LYS A 334 -27.99 26.53 -16.39
CA LYS A 334 -29.31 26.37 -15.76
C LYS A 334 -29.42 24.99 -15.09
N PRO A 335 -30.16 24.87 -13.96
CA PRO A 335 -30.26 23.62 -13.22
C PRO A 335 -31.11 22.60 -13.98
N LYS A 336 -30.50 21.48 -14.38
CA LYS A 336 -31.22 20.25 -14.73
C LYS A 336 -31.46 19.47 -13.43
N LYS A 337 -32.73 19.26 -13.07
CA LYS A 337 -33.13 18.30 -12.02
C LYS A 337 -32.62 16.92 -12.40
N THR A 338 -31.60 16.44 -11.70
CA THR A 338 -31.14 15.05 -11.76
C THR A 338 -31.51 14.37 -10.47
N LYS A 339 -32.11 13.18 -10.58
CA LYS A 339 -32.45 12.29 -9.48
C LYS A 339 -31.16 11.93 -8.73
N ALA A 340 -31.23 11.99 -7.40
CA ALA A 340 -30.16 11.54 -6.51
C ALA A 340 -29.85 10.06 -6.77
N SER A 341 -28.73 9.80 -7.42
CA SER A 341 -28.01 8.53 -7.29
C SER A 341 -26.93 8.78 -6.24
N GLY A 342 -26.94 7.98 -5.17
CA GLY A 342 -25.96 8.07 -4.11
C GLY A 342 -24.57 7.81 -4.67
N SER A 343 -23.68 8.80 -4.54
CA SER A 343 -22.26 8.64 -4.80
C SER A 343 -21.67 7.70 -3.73
N PRO A 344 -20.85 6.70 -4.08
CA PRO A 344 -20.08 5.97 -3.09
C PRO A 344 -19.07 6.93 -2.43
N PHE A 345 -18.96 6.74 -1.12
CA PHE A 345 -18.33 7.61 -0.14
C PHE A 345 -16.80 7.48 -0.25
N TRP A 346 -16.12 8.48 -0.79
CA TRP A 346 -14.65 8.60 -0.73
C TRP A 346 -14.29 9.83 0.11
N GLY A 347 -14.57 9.76 1.41
CA GLY A 347 -14.23 10.82 2.36
C GLY A 347 -12.77 10.69 2.81
N GLY A 348 -11.94 11.66 2.42
CA GLY A 348 -10.61 11.88 2.99
C GLY A 348 -10.49 13.33 3.43
N HIS A 349 -10.24 13.56 4.71
CA HIS A 349 -9.52 14.75 5.15
C HIS A 349 -8.03 14.41 5.12
N ALA A 350 -7.26 15.32 4.54
CA ALA A 350 -5.80 15.28 4.45
C ALA A 350 -5.15 15.43 5.84
#